data_AF-W7B2Y2-F1
#
_entry.id   AF-W7B2Y2-F1
#
_cell.length_a   1.000
_cell.length_b   1.000
_cell.length_c   1.000
_cell.angle_alpha   90.00
_cell.angle_beta   90.00
_cell.angle_gamma   90.00
#
_symmetry.space_group_name_H-M   'P 1'
#
loop_
_entity.id
_entity.type
_entity.pdbx_description
1 polymer ?
#
loop_
_entity_poly.entity_id
_entity_poly.type
_entity_poly.pdbx_seq_one_letter_code
_entity_poly.pdbx_strand_id
1 'polypeptide(L)' 'MVNPLKKSQFKGYKYTETVYNSRGHSSKLSFYSDKKLAQNERFKIIVNSNHFVSNYKKVSTLPKNVQYLAEK' A
#
# COMPACT_ATOMS: atom_id res chain seq x y z
N MET A 1 -16.48 -22.08 -24.41
CA MET A 1 -16.26 -22.56 -23.03
C MET A 1 -16.28 -21.36 -22.10
N VAL A 2 -17.24 -21.31 -21.19
CA VAL A 2 -17.45 -20.21 -20.25
C VAL A 2 -16.70 -20.55 -18.97
N ASN A 3 -15.74 -19.72 -18.57
CA ASN A 3 -15.28 -19.70 -17.19
C ASN A 3 -15.81 -18.42 -16.53
N PRO A 4 -16.83 -18.49 -15.67
CA PRO A 4 -17.21 -17.34 -14.88
C PRO A 4 -16.12 -17.08 -13.83
N LEU A 5 -15.39 -15.98 -13.95
CA LEU A 5 -14.50 -15.48 -12.90
C LEU A 5 -15.35 -14.95 -11.73
N LYS A 6 -15.93 -15.85 -10.94
CA LYS A 6 -16.45 -15.53 -9.59
C LYS A 6 -15.30 -15.59 -8.59
N LYS A 7 -14.30 -14.71 -8.65
CA LYS A 7 -13.30 -14.61 -7.57
C LYS A 7 -12.84 -13.18 -7.37
N SER A 8 -13.64 -12.43 -6.63
CA SER A 8 -13.11 -11.71 -5.48
C SER A 8 -14.25 -11.48 -4.50
N GLN A 9 -14.42 -12.37 -3.51
CA GLN A 9 -15.29 -12.13 -2.34
C GLN A 9 -14.73 -11.01 -1.43
N PHE A 10 -13.60 -10.41 -1.81
CA PHE A 10 -12.98 -9.34 -1.07
C PHE A 10 -13.78 -8.04 -1.23
N LYS A 11 -14.43 -7.64 -0.14
CA LYS A 11 -14.97 -6.29 0.03
C LYS A 11 -13.88 -5.43 0.66
N GLY A 12 -13.19 -4.66 -0.15
CA GLY A 12 -12.15 -3.73 0.30
C GLY A 12 -11.68 -2.82 -0.81
N TYR A 13 -10.54 -2.20 -0.60
CA TYR A 13 -10.00 -1.13 -1.43
C TYR A 13 -8.69 -1.60 -2.08
N LYS A 14 -8.55 -1.32 -3.37
CA LYS A 14 -7.29 -1.50 -4.09
C LYS A 14 -6.60 -0.15 -4.21
N TYR A 15 -5.34 -0.11 -3.82
CA TYR A 15 -4.48 1.07 -3.92
C TYR A 15 -3.33 0.77 -4.88
N THR A 16 -2.91 1.78 -5.65
CA THR A 16 -1.70 1.71 -6.46
C THR A 16 -0.91 2.97 -6.19
N GLU A 17 0.10 2.83 -5.35
CA GLU A 17 0.85 3.96 -4.82
C GLU A 17 2.34 3.80 -5.07
N THR A 18 3.04 4.92 -5.12
CA THR A 18 4.50 4.93 -5.11
C THR A 18 4.95 4.79 -3.65
N VAL A 19 5.58 3.67 -3.32
CA VAL A 19 6.08 3.36 -1.99
C VAL A 19 7.60 3.44 -1.96
N TYR A 20 8.15 3.76 -0.80
CA TYR A 20 9.59 3.85 -0.57
C TYR A 20 10.02 2.77 0.42
N ASN A 21 11.07 2.04 0.09
CA ASN A 21 11.66 1.09 1.02
C ASN A 21 12.55 1.79 2.05
N SER A 22 13.07 1.05 3.04
CA SER A 22 13.93 1.59 4.10
C SER A 22 15.25 2.20 3.58
N ARG A 23 15.64 1.90 2.34
CA ARG A 23 16.81 2.44 1.66
C ARG A 23 16.50 3.68 0.83
N GLY A 24 15.24 4.11 0.75
CA GLY A 24 14.82 5.27 -0.05
C GLY A 24 14.51 4.96 -1.51
N HIS A 25 14.55 3.70 -1.95
CA HIS A 25 14.16 3.37 -3.33
C HIS A 25 12.64 3.42 -3.48
N SER A 26 12.18 4.15 -4.50
CA SER A 26 10.79 4.19 -4.91
C SER A 26 10.42 2.96 -5.74
N SER A 27 9.20 2.48 -5.57
CA SER A 27 8.61 1.42 -6.39
C SER A 27 7.10 1.62 -6.46
N LYS A 28 6.47 1.21 -7.56
CA LYS A 28 5.01 1.16 -7.64
C LYS A 28 4.53 -0.13 -6.98
N LEU A 29 3.68 -0.01 -5.97
CA LEU A 29 3.08 -1.14 -5.29
C LEU A 29 1.56 -1.08 -5.41
N SER A 30 0.98 -2.12 -5.98
CA SER A 30 -0.46 -2.37 -5.89
C SER A 30 -0.75 -3.30 -4.71
N PHE A 31 -1.64 -2.86 -3.82
CA PHE A 31 -2.03 -3.62 -2.63
C PHE A 31 -3.53 -3.49 -2.33
N TYR A 32 -4.04 -4.44 -1.56
CA TYR A 32 -5.44 -4.54 -1.14
C TYR A 32 -5.56 -4.33 0.37
N SER A 33 -6.54 -3.52 0.79
CA SER A 33 -6.84 -3.23 2.20
C SER A 33 -8.34 -3.41 2.46
N ASP A 34 -8.70 -4.14 3.51
CA ASP A 34 -10.09 -4.31 3.95
C ASP A 34 -10.69 -2.99 4.45
N LYS A 35 -9.84 -2.10 4.99
CA LYS A 35 -10.21 -0.78 5.50
C LYS A 35 -9.80 0.33 4.54
N LYS A 36 -10.60 1.40 4.50
CA LYS A 36 -10.28 2.62 3.77
C LYS A 36 -9.15 3.36 4.48
N LEU A 37 -8.01 3.50 3.81
CA LEU A 37 -6.91 4.34 4.27
C LEU A 37 -7.25 5.82 4.02
N ALA A 38 -6.92 6.68 4.99
CA ALA A 38 -7.15 8.11 4.87
C ALA A 38 -6.26 8.71 3.77
N GLN A 39 -6.81 9.62 2.97
CA GLN A 39 -6.06 10.36 1.97
C GLN A 39 -5.15 11.38 2.66
N ASN A 40 -4.03 11.73 2.01
CA ASN A 40 -3.03 12.69 2.50
C ASN A 40 -2.36 12.32 3.82
N GLU A 41 -2.51 11.07 4.27
CA GLU A 41 -1.81 10.56 5.44
C GLU A 41 -0.70 9.60 5.05
N ARG A 42 0.36 9.60 5.86
CA ARG A 42 1.53 8.75 5.67
C ARG A 42 1.36 7.49 6.51
N PHE A 43 1.43 6.33 5.86
CA PHE A 43 1.32 5.03 6.51
C PHE A 43 2.55 4.18 6.23
N LYS A 44 3.02 3.49 7.26
CA LYS A 44 3.86 2.31 7.10
C LYS A 44 2.94 1.12 6.92
N ILE A 45 2.93 0.54 5.72
CA ILE A 45 2.16 -0.67 5.41
C ILE A 45 3.08 -1.88 5.36
N ILE A 46 2.59 -3.02 5.82
CA ILE A 46 3.19 -4.33 5.65
C ILE A 46 2.25 -5.09 4.71
N VAL A 47 2.77 -5.47 3.55
CA VAL A 47 2.01 -6.18 2.52
C VAL A 47 2.55 -7.60 2.43
N ASN A 48 1.65 -8.58 2.50
CA ASN A 48 1.98 -9.99 2.37
C ASN A 48 2.23 -10.37 0.90
N SER A 49 2.74 -11.58 0.67
CA SER A 49 3.01 -12.12 -0.68
C SER A 49 1.78 -12.18 -1.59
N ASN A 50 0.58 -12.20 -1.02
CA ASN A 50 -0.71 -12.18 -1.73
C ASN A 50 -1.21 -10.76 -2.04
N HIS A 51 -0.38 -9.72 -1.89
CA HIS A 51 -0.72 -8.30 -2.09
C HIS A 51 -1.75 -7.73 -1.10
N PHE A 52 -2.09 -8.44 -0.02
CA PHE A 52 -2.94 -7.91 1.04
C PHE A 52 -2.12 -7.21 2.12
N VAL A 53 -2.61 -6.08 2.60
CA VAL A 53 -2.07 -5.42 3.79
C VAL A 53 -2.32 -6.31 4.99
N SER A 54 -1.27 -6.81 5.62
CA SER A 54 -1.36 -7.55 6.89
C SER A 54 -1.37 -6.62 8.09
N ASN A 55 -0.70 -5.47 7.98
CA ASN A 55 -0.68 -4.47 9.02
C ASN A 55 -0.40 -3.09 8.44
N TYR A 56 -0.95 -2.05 9.05
CA TYR A 56 -0.64 -0.66 8.72
C TYR A 56 -0.53 0.17 10.00
N LYS A 57 0.40 1.11 10.01
CA LYS A 57 0.57 2.06 11.10
C LYS A 57 0.72 3.46 10.53
N LYS A 58 -0.08 4.40 11.02
CA LYS A 58 0.08 5.82 10.71
C LYS A 58 1.43 6.30 11.24
N VAL A 59 2.19 6.99 10.42
CA VAL A 59 3.50 7.53 10.79
C VAL A 59 3.53 9.03 10.54
N SER A 60 3.95 9.81 11.53
CA SER A 60 4.18 11.24 11.38
C SER A 60 5.58 11.51 10.81
N THR A 61 6.56 10.68 11.17
CA THR A 61 7.95 10.80 10.75
C THR A 61 8.31 9.72 9.74
N LEU A 62 8.90 10.16 8.63
CA LEU A 62 9.52 9.27 7.65
C LEU A 62 11.01 9.11 8.01
N PRO A 63 11.65 7.98 7.65
CA PRO A 63 13.10 7.89 7.68
C PRO A 63 13.72 9.05 6.89
N LYS A 64 14.82 9.64 7.37
CA LYS A 64 15.47 10.78 6.70
C LYS A 64 15.71 10.54 5.20
N ASN A 65 16.02 9.29 4.83
CA ASN A 65 16.27 8.87 3.44
C ASN A 65 15.02 8.80 2.54
N VAL A 66 13.82 8.83 3.14
CA VAL A 66 12.51 8.77 2.45
C VAL A 66 11.82 10.13 2.48
N GLN A 67 12.04 10.91 3.55
CA GLN A 67 11.41 12.21 3.77
C GLN A 67 11.61 13.19 2.61
N TYR A 68 12.81 13.20 2.00
CA TYR A 68 13.15 14.09 0.89
C TYR A 68 12.56 13.71 -0.48
N LEU A 69 12.00 12.50 -0.62
CA LEU A 69 11.47 12.02 -1.90
C LEU A 69 9.95 12.16 -2.01
N ALA A 70 9.27 12.38 -0.88
CA ALA A 70 7.81 12.55 -0.83
C ALA A 70 7.36 14.03 -0.98
N GLU A 71 8.28 14.98 -1.14
CA GLU A 71 8.02 16.41 -1.26
C GLU A 71 8.09 16.94 -2.71
N LYS A 72 7.85 16.10 -3.73
CA LYS A 72 7.84 16.54 -5.13
C LYS A 72 6.47 16.43 -5.79
#